data_AF-D1BSI3-F1
#
_entry.id   AF-D1BSI3-F1
#
_cell.length_a   1.000
_cell.length_b   1.000
_cell.length_c   1.000
_cell.angle_alpha   90.00
_cell.angle_beta   90.00
_cell.angle_gamma   90.00
#
_symmetry.space_group_name_H-M   'P 1'
#
loop_
_entity.id
_entity.type
_entity.pdbx_description
1 polymer ?
#
loop_
_entity_poly.entity_id
_entity_poly.type
_entity_poly.pdbx_seq_one_letter_code
_entity_poly.pdbx_strand_id
1 'polypeptide(L)'
;MSTTAAKPVRVLGVVGLVAGLLMVVIGGATWGIVSSQLADQRITVAEDASFMAGTTVNNPLSAFAQAQVIDEHTLNITGGKTFSELDREDPVRATAQQGAFLRASLFTSVVAYGVAALVMGLGVLVAGNGYALTRIAAGSTVRDPQLATV
;
A
#
# COMPACT_ATOMS: atom_id res chain seq x y z
N MET A 1 -29.07 34.36 5.84
CA MET A 1 -28.69 32.94 5.63
C MET A 1 -27.98 32.48 6.90
N SER A 2 -28.46 31.42 7.57
CA SER A 2 -28.16 31.13 8.98
C SER A 2 -26.66 30.95 9.28
N THR A 3 -26.12 31.79 10.16
CA THR A 3 -24.73 31.76 10.70
C THR A 3 -24.39 30.43 11.42
N THR A 4 -25.39 29.59 11.69
CA THR A 4 -25.23 28.26 12.31
C THR A 4 -24.51 27.24 11.40
N ALA A 5 -24.59 27.38 10.06
CA ALA A 5 -24.03 26.40 9.13
C ALA A 5 -22.51 26.57 8.86
N ALA A 6 -21.93 27.75 9.09
CA ALA A 6 -20.52 28.03 8.74
C ALA A 6 -19.52 27.38 9.71
N LYS A 7 -19.84 27.34 11.01
CA LYS A 7 -19.01 26.71 12.06
C LYS A 7 -18.82 25.20 11.85
N PRO A 8 -19.86 24.38 11.64
CA PRO A 8 -19.68 22.94 11.44
C PRO A 8 -18.89 22.61 10.17
N VAL A 9 -19.08 23.36 9.07
CA VAL A 9 -18.32 23.15 7.82
C VAL A 9 -16.82 23.41 8.01
N ARG A 10 -16.47 24.49 8.73
CA ARG A 10 -15.06 24.79 9.04
C ARG A 10 -14.42 23.69 9.89
N VAL A 11 -15.13 23.21 10.92
CA VAL A 11 -14.65 22.13 11.79
C VAL A 11 -14.46 20.84 11.00
N LEU A 12 -15.45 20.42 10.22
CA LEU A 12 -15.37 19.22 9.39
C LEU A 12 -14.24 19.31 8.35
N GLY A 13 -14.00 20.48 7.76
CA GLY A 13 -12.88 20.70 6.83
C GLY A 13 -11.52 20.52 7.50
N VAL A 14 -11.32 21.13 8.68
CA VAL A 14 -10.06 20.99 9.44
C VAL A 14 -9.85 19.56 9.90
N VAL A 15 -10.89 18.91 10.42
CA VAL A 15 -10.83 17.51 10.85
C VAL A 15 -10.48 16.61 9.67
N GLY A 16 -11.12 16.77 8.52
CA GLY A 16 -10.82 16.02 7.30
C GLY A 16 -9.38 16.25 6.83
N LEU A 17 -8.90 17.49 6.87
CA LEU A 17 -7.53 17.83 6.49
C LEU A 17 -6.51 17.11 7.39
N VAL A 18 -6.68 17.19 8.71
CA VAL A 18 -5.77 16.56 9.68
C VAL A 18 -5.85 15.04 9.59
N ALA A 19 -7.05 14.47 9.49
CA ALA A 19 -7.25 13.03 9.36
C ALA A 19 -6.58 12.48 8.08
N GLY A 20 -6.75 13.16 6.94
CA GLY A 20 -6.11 12.77 5.70
C GLY A 20 -4.58 12.82 5.77
N LEU A 21 -4.01 13.87 6.36
CA LEU A 21 -2.56 13.97 6.58
C LEU A 21 -2.03 12.87 7.50
N LEU A 22 -2.75 12.57 8.59
CA LEU A 22 -2.40 11.46 9.48
C LEU A 22 -2.39 10.12 8.75
N MET A 23 -3.37 9.86 7.88
CA MET A 23 -3.40 8.64 7.07
C MET A 23 -2.17 8.53 6.16
N VAL A 24 -1.75 9.64 5.53
CA VAL A 24 -0.52 9.65 4.70
C VAL A 24 0.71 9.30 5.53
N VAL A 25 0.86 9.91 6.71
CA VAL A 25 2.00 9.64 7.61
C VAL A 25 2.02 8.19 8.07
N ILE A 26 0.87 7.65 8.49
CA ILE A 26 0.75 6.26 8.94
C ILE A 26 1.05 5.30 7.79
N GLY A 27 0.46 5.51 6.61
CA GLY A 27 0.71 4.67 5.45
C GLY A 27 2.18 4.69 5.01
N GLY A 28 2.82 5.86 5.04
CA GLY A 28 4.25 6.01 4.76
C GLY A 28 5.13 5.30 5.79
N ALA A 29 4.79 5.39 7.07
CA ALA A 29 5.48 4.67 8.14
C ALA A 29 5.36 3.15 7.96
N THR A 30 4.16 2.63 7.67
CA THR A 30 3.95 1.21 7.39
C THR A 30 4.77 0.75 6.19
N TRP A 31 4.79 1.53 5.10
CA TRP A 31 5.63 1.23 3.93
C TRP A 31 7.11 1.12 4.31
N GLY A 32 7.62 2.07 5.10
CA GLY A 32 9.00 2.07 5.59
C GLY A 32 9.32 0.85 6.45
N ILE A 33 8.42 0.47 7.35
CA ILE A 33 8.57 -0.70 8.24
C ILE A 33 8.59 -2.02 7.45
N VAL A 34 7.78 -2.16 6.40
CA VAL A 34 7.82 -3.35 5.53
C VAL A 34 9.13 -3.37 4.72
N SER A 35 9.57 -2.20 4.24
CA SER A 35 10.82 -2.07 3.47
C SER A 35 12.04 -2.46 4.31
N SER A 36 12.11 -2.00 5.55
CA SER A 36 13.20 -2.37 6.45
C SER A 36 13.19 -3.86 6.78
N GLN A 37 12.02 -4.43 7.08
CA GLN A 37 11.91 -5.86 7.39
C GLN A 37 12.36 -6.74 6.21
N LEU A 38 12.01 -6.38 4.97
CA LEU A 38 12.47 -7.11 3.80
C LEU A 38 13.98 -6.93 3.55
N ALA A 39 14.49 -5.70 3.70
CA ALA A 39 15.92 -5.42 3.52
C ALA A 39 16.79 -6.17 4.54
N ASP A 40 16.31 -6.33 5.78
CA ASP A 40 17.01 -7.05 6.84
C ASP A 40 17.17 -8.55 6.52
N GLN A 41 16.27 -9.13 5.71
CA GLN A 41 16.40 -10.52 5.26
C GLN A 41 17.50 -10.72 4.21
N ARG A 42 18.08 -9.65 3.67
CA ARG A 42 19.16 -9.68 2.67
C ARG A 42 18.89 -10.62 1.48
N ILE A 43 17.63 -10.75 1.11
CA ILE A 43 17.23 -11.56 -0.04
C ILE A 43 17.58 -10.76 -1.30
N THR A 44 18.32 -11.37 -2.22
CA THR A 44 18.58 -10.84 -3.55
C THR A 44 17.69 -11.52 -4.56
N VAL A 45 17.14 -10.74 -5.49
CA VAL A 45 16.43 -11.30 -6.64
C VAL A 45 17.41 -12.16 -7.44
N ALA A 46 17.00 -13.37 -7.79
CA ALA A 46 17.82 -14.31 -8.56
C ALA A 46 18.31 -13.69 -9.89
N GLU A 47 19.49 -14.11 -10.35
CA GLU A 47 20.16 -13.52 -11.51
C GLU A 47 19.45 -13.78 -12.84
N ASP A 48 18.68 -14.87 -12.89
CA ASP A 48 17.88 -15.29 -14.03
C ASP A 48 16.46 -14.68 -14.03
N ALA A 49 16.18 -13.75 -13.11
CA ALA A 49 14.92 -13.03 -13.10
C ALA A 49 14.72 -12.20 -14.38
N SER A 50 13.51 -12.23 -14.92
CA SER A 50 13.13 -11.42 -16.10
C SER A 50 13.19 -9.90 -15.86
N PHE A 51 13.13 -9.46 -14.60
CA PHE A 51 13.32 -8.07 -14.20
C PHE A 51 13.87 -7.99 -12.78
N MET A 52 14.58 -6.89 -12.46
CA MET A 52 15.16 -6.62 -11.14
C MET A 52 16.16 -7.67 -10.63
N ALA A 53 16.75 -8.47 -11.52
CA ALA A 53 17.81 -9.42 -11.22
C ALA A 53 18.97 -8.76 -10.45
N GLY A 54 19.47 -9.44 -9.42
CA GLY A 54 20.59 -8.96 -8.59
C GLY A 54 20.25 -7.79 -7.65
N THR A 55 19.02 -7.27 -7.66
CA THR A 55 18.61 -6.22 -6.73
C THR A 55 18.17 -6.82 -5.38
N THR A 56 18.26 -6.04 -4.29
CA THR A 56 17.76 -6.47 -2.98
C THR A 56 16.23 -6.42 -2.95
N VAL A 57 15.62 -7.46 -2.38
CA VAL A 57 14.18 -7.51 -2.10
C VAL A 57 13.86 -6.54 -0.97
N ASN A 58 13.52 -5.29 -1.30
CA ASN A 58 13.18 -4.23 -0.33
C ASN A 58 12.00 -3.35 -0.78
N ASN A 59 11.33 -3.74 -1.86
CA ASN A 59 10.26 -2.99 -2.48
C ASN A 59 9.26 -3.95 -3.14
N PRO A 60 8.02 -3.52 -3.44
CA PRO A 60 6.99 -4.43 -3.94
C PRO A 60 7.36 -5.12 -5.26
N LEU A 61 8.05 -4.42 -6.17
CA LEU A 61 8.41 -4.98 -7.47
C LEU A 61 9.49 -6.07 -7.36
N SER A 62 10.53 -5.83 -6.55
CA SER A 62 11.58 -6.82 -6.27
C SER A 62 11.03 -8.06 -5.55
N ALA A 63 10.10 -7.89 -4.60
CA ALA A 63 9.44 -9.01 -3.92
C ALA A 63 8.61 -9.85 -4.90
N PHE A 64 7.91 -9.18 -5.82
CA PHE A 64 7.15 -9.85 -6.88
C PHE A 64 8.06 -10.54 -7.91
N ALA A 65 9.20 -9.95 -8.26
CA ALA A 65 10.19 -10.57 -9.14
C ALA A 65 10.71 -11.87 -8.53
N GLN A 66 11.14 -11.82 -7.26
CA GLN A 66 11.65 -13.01 -6.57
C GLN A 66 10.57 -14.09 -6.42
N ALA A 67 9.32 -13.71 -6.14
CA ALA A 67 8.22 -14.67 -6.05
C ALA A 67 7.94 -15.40 -7.38
N GLN A 68 8.16 -14.74 -8.52
CA GLN A 68 8.02 -15.37 -9.84
C GLN A 68 9.16 -16.33 -10.13
N VAL A 69 10.41 -15.95 -9.83
CA VAL A 69 11.54 -16.84 -10.07
C VAL A 69 11.49 -18.08 -9.17
N ILE A 70 10.99 -17.94 -7.94
CA ILE A 70 10.73 -19.10 -7.07
C ILE A 70 9.69 -20.03 -7.70
N ASP A 71 8.63 -19.49 -8.32
CA ASP A 71 7.63 -20.31 -9.00
C ASP A 71 8.25 -21.09 -10.15
N GLU A 72 9.00 -20.41 -11.00
CA GLU A 72 9.64 -21.00 -12.16
C GLU A 72 10.59 -22.14 -11.78
N HIS A 73 11.48 -21.89 -10.81
CA HIS A 73 12.37 -22.93 -10.29
C HIS A 73 11.60 -24.09 -9.66
N THR A 74 10.54 -23.79 -8.89
CA THR A 74 9.74 -24.83 -8.25
C THR A 74 9.05 -25.70 -9.29
N LEU A 75 8.43 -25.11 -10.30
CA LEU A 75 7.77 -25.81 -11.39
C LEU A 75 8.76 -26.61 -12.24
N ASN A 76 9.96 -26.08 -12.48
CA ASN A 76 11.00 -26.82 -13.19
C ASN A 76 11.42 -28.09 -12.40
N ILE A 77 11.59 -27.97 -11.08
CA ILE A 77 11.92 -29.11 -10.21
C ILE A 77 10.77 -30.12 -10.13
N THR A 78 9.52 -29.66 -10.09
CA THR A 78 8.34 -30.52 -9.95
C THR A 78 7.79 -31.06 -11.27
N GLY A 79 8.43 -30.75 -12.40
CA GLY A 79 7.95 -31.15 -13.73
C GLY A 79 6.62 -30.49 -14.11
N GLY A 80 6.40 -29.25 -13.66
CA GLY A 80 5.20 -28.46 -13.93
C GLY A 80 4.04 -28.71 -12.96
N LYS A 81 4.23 -29.55 -11.94
CA LYS A 81 3.19 -29.90 -10.97
C LYS A 81 3.20 -28.98 -9.76
N THR A 82 2.03 -28.57 -9.31
CA THR A 82 1.83 -27.88 -8.03
C THR A 82 1.84 -28.86 -6.85
N PHE A 83 1.93 -28.35 -5.62
CA PHE A 83 1.95 -29.17 -4.41
C PHE A 83 0.76 -30.14 -4.30
N SER A 84 -0.43 -29.73 -4.76
CA SER A 84 -1.64 -30.56 -4.75
C SER A 84 -1.65 -31.66 -5.80
N GLU A 85 -0.82 -31.56 -6.83
CA GLU A 85 -0.75 -32.51 -7.95
C GLU A 85 0.35 -33.56 -7.76
N LEU A 86 1.17 -33.42 -6.71
CA LEU A 86 2.23 -34.35 -6.36
C LEU A 86 1.72 -35.42 -5.39
N ASP A 87 2.15 -36.66 -5.63
CA ASP A 87 1.86 -37.80 -4.76
C ASP A 87 2.46 -37.59 -3.38
N ARG A 88 1.84 -38.18 -2.36
CA ARG A 88 2.20 -37.93 -0.95
C ARG A 88 3.65 -38.32 -0.65
N GLU A 89 4.15 -39.39 -1.25
CA GLU A 89 5.52 -39.90 -1.13
C GLU A 89 6.50 -39.29 -2.15
N ASP A 90 6.06 -38.33 -2.98
CA ASP A 90 6.93 -37.74 -4.01
C ASP A 90 8.09 -36.94 -3.35
N PRO A 91 9.36 -37.23 -3.72
CA PRO A 91 10.53 -36.58 -3.11
C PRO A 91 10.58 -35.06 -3.32
N VAL A 92 9.96 -34.51 -4.37
CA VAL A 92 9.95 -33.07 -4.64
C VAL A 92 8.73 -32.35 -4.07
N ARG A 93 7.81 -33.08 -3.42
CA ARG A 93 6.62 -32.49 -2.78
C ARG A 93 6.96 -31.50 -1.67
N ALA A 94 8.01 -31.78 -0.90
CA ALA A 94 8.50 -30.86 0.13
C ALA A 94 9.06 -29.56 -0.48
N THR A 95 9.67 -29.63 -1.66
CA THR A 95 10.16 -28.45 -2.39
C THR A 95 8.99 -27.61 -2.91
N ALA A 96 7.99 -28.26 -3.51
CA ALA A 96 6.76 -27.60 -3.97
C ALA A 96 6.06 -26.84 -2.83
N GLN A 97 6.00 -27.46 -1.65
CA GLN A 97 5.42 -26.86 -0.47
C GLN A 97 6.18 -25.61 -0.01
N GLN A 98 7.52 -25.71 0.09
CA GLN A 98 8.37 -24.59 0.50
C GLN A 98 8.29 -23.44 -0.50
N GLY A 99 8.34 -23.72 -1.80
CA GLY A 99 8.19 -22.72 -2.85
C GLY A 99 6.87 -21.97 -2.74
N ALA A 100 5.75 -22.68 -2.54
CA ALA A 100 4.44 -22.08 -2.35
C ALA A 100 4.38 -21.18 -1.09
N PHE A 101 5.00 -21.60 0.02
CA PHE A 101 5.05 -20.80 1.24
C PHE A 101 5.90 -19.54 1.10
N LEU A 102 7.08 -19.63 0.49
CA LEU A 102 7.94 -18.46 0.24
C LEU A 102 7.24 -17.46 -0.70
N ARG A 103 6.57 -17.95 -1.74
CA ARG A 103 5.78 -17.09 -2.62
C ARG A 103 4.64 -16.41 -1.87
N ALA A 104 3.90 -17.15 -1.06
CA ALA A 104 2.79 -16.59 -0.28
C ALA A 104 3.27 -15.50 0.69
N SER A 105 4.41 -15.68 1.36
CA SER A 105 4.97 -14.65 2.25
C SER A 105 5.45 -13.41 1.50
N LEU A 106 6.09 -13.59 0.33
CA LEU A 106 6.48 -12.47 -0.54
C LEU A 106 5.25 -11.71 -1.09
N PHE A 107 4.22 -12.43 -1.54
CA PHE A 107 2.95 -11.82 -1.99
C PHE A 107 2.24 -11.09 -0.85
N THR A 108 2.26 -11.63 0.37
CA THR A 108 1.71 -10.94 1.55
C THR A 108 2.40 -9.59 1.76
N SER A 109 3.72 -9.53 1.53
CA SER A 109 4.48 -8.29 1.60
C SER A 109 4.12 -7.33 0.44
N VAL A 110 3.94 -7.81 -0.78
CA VAL A 110 3.45 -7.01 -1.93
C VAL A 110 2.08 -6.41 -1.64
N VAL A 111 1.16 -7.20 -1.07
CA VAL A 111 -0.17 -6.73 -0.66
C VAL A 111 -0.06 -5.67 0.44
N ALA A 112 0.83 -5.85 1.43
CA ALA A 112 1.06 -4.85 2.47
C ALA A 112 1.51 -3.50 1.90
N TYR A 113 2.39 -3.49 0.89
CA TYR A 113 2.73 -2.28 0.14
C TYR A 113 1.53 -1.69 -0.59
N GLY A 114 0.75 -2.51 -1.28
CA GLY A 114 -0.46 -2.07 -1.98
C GLY A 114 -1.47 -1.40 -1.05
N VAL A 115 -1.70 -1.98 0.13
CA VAL A 115 -2.57 -1.41 1.16
C VAL A 115 -1.99 -0.12 1.72
N ALA A 116 -0.68 -0.05 2.00
CA ALA A 116 -0.03 1.18 2.45
C ALA A 116 -0.16 2.31 1.42
N ALA A 117 0.05 2.03 0.13
CA ALA A 117 -0.18 3.00 -0.95
C ALA A 117 -1.64 3.44 -1.03
N LEU A 118 -2.60 2.52 -0.91
CA LEU A 118 -4.02 2.85 -0.92
C LEU A 118 -4.38 3.78 0.25
N VAL A 119 -3.90 3.49 1.46
CA VAL A 119 -4.12 4.33 2.65
C VAL A 119 -3.54 5.72 2.46
N MET A 120 -2.33 5.84 1.90
CA MET A 120 -1.75 7.14 1.55
C MET A 120 -2.57 7.86 0.49
N GLY A 121 -2.98 7.19 -0.58
CA GLY A 121 -3.80 7.78 -1.66
C GLY A 121 -5.15 8.29 -1.15
N LEU A 122 -5.83 7.50 -0.33
CA LEU A 122 -7.07 7.91 0.34
C LEU A 122 -6.82 9.08 1.30
N GLY A 123 -5.71 9.06 2.05
CA GLY A 123 -5.31 10.16 2.91
C GLY A 123 -5.15 11.48 2.15
N VAL A 124 -4.51 11.45 0.97
CA VAL A 124 -4.39 12.63 0.10
C VAL A 124 -5.76 13.13 -0.37
N LEU A 125 -6.66 12.23 -0.78
CA LEU A 125 -8.01 12.60 -1.20
C LEU A 125 -8.80 13.22 -0.04
N VAL A 126 -8.78 12.60 1.14
CA VAL A 126 -9.48 13.09 2.34
C VAL A 126 -8.90 14.44 2.77
N ALA A 127 -7.57 14.59 2.74
CA ALA A 127 -6.91 15.86 3.04
C ALA A 127 -7.31 16.96 2.05
N GLY A 128 -7.34 16.64 0.75
CA GLY A 128 -7.76 17.56 -0.31
C GLY A 128 -9.22 18.02 -0.15
N ASN A 129 -10.12 17.10 0.17
CA ASN A 129 -11.52 17.42 0.46
C ASN A 129 -11.67 18.29 1.72
N GLY A 130 -10.92 17.96 2.79
CA GLY A 130 -10.86 18.79 4.00
C GLY A 130 -10.39 20.21 3.72
N TYR A 131 -9.30 20.35 2.95
CA TYR A 131 -8.78 21.65 2.52
C TYR A 131 -9.81 22.46 1.71
N ALA A 132 -10.50 21.83 0.76
CA ALA A 132 -11.54 22.48 -0.04
C ALA A 132 -12.68 23.02 0.85
N LEU A 133 -13.17 22.22 1.82
CA LEU A 133 -14.20 22.64 2.77
C LEU A 133 -13.74 23.80 3.67
N THR A 134 -12.48 23.79 4.12
CA THR A 134 -11.91 24.90 4.91
C THR A 134 -11.87 26.20 4.09
N ARG A 135 -11.54 26.13 2.79
CA ARG A 135 -11.51 27.31 1.90
C ARG A 135 -12.92 27.85 1.64
N ILE A 136 -13.92 26.97 1.47
CA ILE A 136 -15.32 27.38 1.27
C ILE A 136 -15.88 28.08 2.52
N ALA A 137 -15.59 27.55 3.72
CA ALA A 137 -16.01 28.19 4.98
C ALA A 137 -15.33 29.55 5.24
N ALA A 138 -14.11 29.75 4.75
CA ALA A 138 -13.44 31.05 4.82
C ALA A 138 -14.10 32.08 3.89
N GLY A 139 -14.50 31.67 2.68
CA GLY A 139 -15.16 32.54 1.70
C GLY A 139 -16.59 32.98 2.10
N SER A 140 -17.33 32.13 2.81
CA SER A 140 -18.67 32.47 3.31
C SER A 140 -18.67 33.52 4.43
N THR A 141 -17.56 33.65 5.15
CA THR A 141 -17.41 34.64 6.24
C THR A 141 -17.24 36.08 5.70
N VAL A 142 -16.75 36.24 4.46
CA VAL A 142 -16.43 37.55 3.85
C VAL A 142 -17.68 38.25 3.27
N ARG A 143 -18.76 37.51 3.01
CA ARG A 143 -19.93 38.03 2.27
C ARG A 143 -21.01 38.71 3.14
N ASP A 144 -20.78 38.84 4.44
CA ASP A 144 -21.77 39.32 5.42
C ASP A 144 -21.62 40.77 5.99
N PRO A 145 -20.85 41.73 5.42
CA PRO A 145 -20.94 43.14 5.87
C PRO A 145 -21.69 44.12 4.96
N GLN A 146 -22.03 43.80 3.70
CA GLN A 146 -22.42 44.83 2.70
C GLN A 146 -23.83 44.75 2.11
N LEU A 147 -24.69 43.81 2.54
CA LEU A 147 -26.07 43.72 2.03
C LEU A 147 -27.15 44.17 3.02
N ALA A 148 -26.77 44.76 4.16
CA ALA A 148 -27.71 45.25 5.19
C ALA A 148 -27.94 46.78 5.14
N THR A 149 -27.52 47.46 4.07
CA THR A 149 -27.61 48.94 3.95
C THR A 149 -28.28 49.41 2.66
N VAL A 150 -29.36 48.73 2.24
CA VAL A 150 -30.34 49.27 1.28
C VAL A 150 -31.75 49.00 1.79
#